data_AF-A0A8B0SIV1-F1
#
_entry.id   AF-A0A8B0SIV1-F1
#
_cell.length_a   1.000
_cell.length_b   1.000
_cell.length_c   1.000
_cell.angle_alpha   90.00
_cell.angle_beta   90.00
_cell.angle_gamma   90.00
#
_symmetry.space_group_name_H-M   'P 1'
#
loop_
_entity.id
_entity.type
_entity.pdbx_description
1 polymer ?
#
loop_
_entity_poly.entity_id
_entity_poly.type
_entity_poly.pdbx_seq_one_letter_code
_entity_poly.pdbx_strand_id
1 'polypeptide(L)'
;MNAKRWLLGVYLLVMSMCLSGCIFSSESQQAREVTNTFWQAVLNADMETAKDLTTWESAQYLQFLSSKSLAAKRFETGEIKIDGTTAEVATLLYGGEKGDMEIPVRTILIRNKDAWQVDVQKTLGSMVSGAMDAVVDQLNIFMENGLKDLDRALADSVNELNQSLKQGVDQLKKDLATPPTAPLAPASPPPSSGSVI
;
A
#
# COMPACT_ATOMS: atom_id res chain seq x y z
N MET A 1 2.13 31.29 67.13
CA MET A 1 2.19 31.06 65.66
C MET A 1 0.78 30.86 65.16
N ASN A 2 0.30 31.71 64.25
CA ASN A 2 -1.11 31.72 63.85
C ASN A 2 -1.39 30.54 62.91
N ALA A 3 -2.24 29.59 63.32
CA ALA A 3 -2.58 28.39 62.56
C ALA A 3 -2.99 28.67 61.10
N LYS A 4 -3.64 29.81 60.85
CA LYS A 4 -3.97 30.29 59.49
C LYS A 4 -2.75 30.55 58.61
N ARG A 5 -1.64 31.06 59.16
CA ARG A 5 -0.39 31.32 58.41
C ARG A 5 0.34 30.02 58.07
N TRP A 6 0.21 29.00 58.91
CA TRP A 6 0.78 27.67 58.67
C TRP A 6 0.00 26.89 57.61
N LEU A 7 -1.34 26.90 57.68
CA LEU A 7 -2.19 26.28 56.66
C LEU A 7 -2.04 26.93 55.28
N LEU A 8 -1.87 28.26 55.20
CA LEU A 8 -1.58 28.96 53.95
C LEU A 8 -0.22 28.55 53.35
N GLY A 9 0.78 28.34 54.21
CA GLY A 9 2.11 27.89 53.79
C GLY A 9 2.10 26.47 53.22
N VAL A 10 1.36 25.54 53.86
CA VAL A 10 1.20 24.16 53.37
C VAL A 10 0.43 24.15 52.04
N TYR A 11 -0.62 24.94 51.91
CA TYR A 11 -1.41 25.04 50.67
C TYR A 11 -0.57 25.58 49.49
N LEU A 12 0.23 26.63 49.72
CA LEU A 12 1.14 27.17 48.70
C LEU A 12 2.23 26.15 48.30
N LEU A 13 2.73 25.36 49.25
CA LEU A 13 3.75 24.34 48.99
C LEU A 13 3.19 23.15 48.19
N VAL A 14 1.97 22.70 48.49
CA VAL A 14 1.27 21.66 47.72
C VAL A 14 0.93 22.15 46.32
N MET A 15 0.44 23.40 46.17
CA MET A 15 0.13 23.96 44.87
C MET A 15 1.38 24.17 44.00
N SER A 16 2.51 24.54 44.61
CA SER A 16 3.80 24.64 43.92
C SER A 16 4.33 23.27 43.44
N MET A 17 4.05 22.18 44.15
CA MET A 17 4.41 20.83 43.71
C MET A 17 3.55 20.34 42.53
N CYS A 18 2.29 20.76 42.45
CA CYS A 18 1.42 20.41 41.32
C CYS A 18 1.79 21.14 40.01
N LEU A 19 2.40 22.33 40.09
CA LEU A 19 2.80 23.11 38.91
C LEU A 19 4.08 22.60 38.22
N SER A 20 4.96 21.88 38.95
CA SER A 20 6.19 21.32 38.39
C SER A 20 5.97 20.05 37.54
N GLY A 21 4.76 19.48 37.53
CA GLY A 21 4.44 18.22 36.85
C GLY A 21 3.93 18.35 35.41
N CYS A 22 3.73 19.56 34.87
CA CYS A 22 2.89 19.74 33.68
C CYS A 22 3.56 20.24 32.39
N ILE A 23 4.89 20.44 32.27
CA ILE A 23 5.39 21.26 31.12
C ILE A 23 6.53 20.66 30.30
N PHE A 24 7.08 19.47 30.59
CA PHE A 24 8.09 18.91 29.68
C PHE A 24 8.04 17.38 29.63
N SER A 25 7.10 16.84 28.85
CA SER A 25 7.20 15.44 28.39
C SER A 25 8.49 15.33 27.58
N SER A 26 9.40 14.44 27.97
CA SER A 26 10.66 14.25 27.24
C SER A 26 10.38 13.88 25.79
N GLU A 27 11.29 14.19 24.87
CA GLU A 27 11.11 13.84 23.44
C GLU A 27 10.83 12.35 23.24
N SER A 28 11.41 11.50 24.11
CA SER A 28 11.16 10.06 24.16
C SER A 28 9.74 9.71 24.60
N GLN A 29 9.14 10.43 25.54
CA GLN A 29 7.75 10.21 25.93
C GLN A 29 6.80 10.58 24.80
N GLN A 30 7.04 11.70 24.11
CA GLN A 30 6.23 12.12 22.96
C GLN A 30 6.32 11.11 21.80
N ALA A 31 7.54 10.64 21.48
CA ALA A 31 7.74 9.61 20.45
C ALA A 31 7.01 8.29 20.80
N ARG A 32 7.03 7.89 22.09
CA ARG A 32 6.28 6.73 22.56
C ARG A 32 4.77 6.94 22.45
N GLU A 33 4.27 8.10 22.83
CA GLU A 33 2.85 8.43 22.80
C GLU A 33 2.30 8.40 21.37
N VAL A 34 3.02 8.99 20.42
CA VAL A 34 2.68 8.91 18.98
C VAL A 34 2.70 7.47 18.49
N THR A 35 3.73 6.69 18.87
CA THR A 35 3.82 5.26 18.51
C THR A 35 2.65 4.46 19.04
N ASN A 36 2.29 4.66 20.31
CA ASN A 36 1.19 3.96 20.97
C ASN A 36 -0.15 4.30 20.32
N THR A 37 -0.41 5.58 20.12
CA THR A 37 -1.65 6.06 19.51
C THR A 37 -1.77 5.54 18.08
N PHE A 38 -0.67 5.53 17.34
CA PHE A 38 -0.62 4.99 15.98
C PHE A 38 -0.98 3.50 15.95
N TRP A 39 -0.30 2.66 16.73
CA TRP A 39 -0.57 1.22 16.72
C TRP A 39 -1.96 0.88 17.26
N GLN A 40 -2.43 1.62 18.26
CA GLN A 40 -3.80 1.49 18.76
C GLN A 40 -4.83 1.84 17.68
N ALA A 41 -4.61 2.92 16.92
CA ALA A 41 -5.47 3.30 15.80
C ALA A 41 -5.47 2.22 14.70
N VAL A 42 -4.29 1.68 14.36
CA VAL A 42 -4.16 0.56 13.41
C VAL A 42 -4.95 -0.68 13.87
N LEU A 43 -4.81 -1.08 15.14
CA LEU A 43 -5.53 -2.24 15.70
C LEU A 43 -7.05 -2.02 15.76
N ASN A 44 -7.50 -0.80 16.02
CA ASN A 44 -8.92 -0.45 16.09
C ASN A 44 -9.56 -0.17 14.72
N ALA A 45 -8.81 -0.36 13.63
CA ALA A 45 -9.21 0.02 12.27
C ALA A 45 -9.56 1.52 12.09
N ASP A 46 -9.03 2.38 12.97
CA ASP A 46 -9.16 3.83 12.90
C ASP A 46 -8.08 4.42 12.00
N MET A 47 -8.29 4.30 10.70
CA MET A 47 -7.34 4.76 9.69
C MET A 47 -7.24 6.28 9.59
N GLU A 48 -8.24 7.02 10.07
CA GLU A 48 -8.23 8.48 10.09
C GLU A 48 -7.21 8.98 11.12
N THR A 49 -7.31 8.49 12.36
CA THR A 49 -6.32 8.79 13.41
C THR A 49 -4.93 8.29 13.02
N ALA A 50 -4.83 7.08 12.45
CA ALA A 50 -3.53 6.57 11.99
C ALA A 50 -2.92 7.48 10.93
N LYS A 51 -3.72 8.02 10.00
CA LYS A 51 -3.27 8.95 8.96
C LYS A 51 -2.75 10.26 9.53
N ASP A 52 -3.43 10.84 10.50
CA ASP A 52 -3.02 12.12 11.11
C ASP A 52 -1.69 12.02 11.87
N LEU A 53 -1.36 10.82 12.35
CA LEU A 53 -0.10 10.53 13.03
C LEU A 53 1.05 10.18 12.08
N THR A 54 0.79 10.10 10.77
CA THR A 54 1.81 9.72 9.78
C THR A 54 2.38 10.90 9.02
N THR A 55 3.60 10.73 8.54
CA THR A 55 4.17 11.69 7.59
C THR A 55 3.35 11.66 6.29
N TRP A 56 3.10 12.84 5.73
CA TRP A 56 2.34 12.99 4.48
C TRP A 56 2.86 12.08 3.36
N GLU A 57 4.19 11.96 3.25
CA GLU A 57 4.88 11.15 2.24
C GLU A 57 4.61 9.64 2.41
N SER A 58 4.39 9.18 3.65
CA SER A 58 4.21 7.75 3.94
C SER A 58 2.75 7.32 4.11
N ALA A 59 1.79 8.25 4.12
CA ALA A 59 0.38 7.96 4.34
C ALA A 59 -0.21 6.93 3.35
N GLN A 60 0.28 6.89 2.11
CA GLN A 60 -0.15 5.91 1.10
C GLN A 60 0.18 4.45 1.48
N TYR A 61 1.15 4.23 2.37
CA TYR A 61 1.56 2.89 2.80
C TYR A 61 0.72 2.35 3.97
N LEU A 62 -0.17 3.17 4.57
CA LEU A 62 -1.09 2.73 5.63
C LEU A 62 -1.97 1.56 5.21
N GLN A 63 -2.34 1.49 3.92
CA GLN A 63 -3.15 0.41 3.37
C GLN A 63 -2.53 -0.99 3.60
N PHE A 64 -1.19 -1.07 3.68
CA PHE A 64 -0.50 -2.34 3.92
C PHE A 64 -0.64 -2.81 5.36
N LEU A 65 -0.73 -1.89 6.32
CA LEU A 65 -0.99 -2.19 7.74
C LEU A 65 -2.45 -2.56 8.01
N SER A 66 -3.39 -2.02 7.20
CA SER A 66 -4.82 -2.32 7.29
C SER A 66 -5.22 -3.68 6.71
N SER A 67 -4.32 -4.30 5.95
CA SER A 67 -4.59 -5.59 5.32
C SER A 67 -4.58 -6.71 6.36
N LYS A 68 -5.34 -7.78 6.12
CA LYS A 68 -5.31 -9.03 6.92
C LYS A 68 -3.89 -9.62 7.09
N SER A 69 -2.88 -9.08 6.40
CA SER A 69 -1.47 -9.44 6.51
C SER A 69 -0.85 -9.04 7.85
N LEU A 70 -1.35 -8.01 8.52
CA LEU A 70 -0.92 -7.61 9.86
C LEU A 70 -1.99 -8.02 10.88
N ALA A 71 -2.20 -9.32 11.07
CA ALA A 71 -3.17 -9.88 12.02
C ALA A 71 -2.73 -9.70 13.49
N ALA A 72 -2.13 -8.57 13.83
CA ALA A 72 -1.75 -8.21 15.18
C ALA A 72 -3.01 -7.96 16.02
N LYS A 73 -3.01 -8.45 17.25
CA LYS A 73 -4.09 -8.27 18.24
C LYS A 73 -3.69 -7.37 19.39
N ARG A 74 -2.38 -7.26 19.64
CA ARG A 74 -1.79 -6.42 20.68
C ARG A 74 -0.40 -5.99 20.24
N PHE A 75 0.11 -4.95 20.88
CA PHE A 75 1.47 -4.47 20.68
C PHE A 75 2.10 -4.08 22.01
N GLU A 76 3.43 -4.10 22.06
CA GLU A 76 4.23 -3.59 23.17
C GLU A 76 5.34 -2.69 22.62
N THR A 77 5.56 -1.54 23.26
CA THR A 77 6.68 -0.64 22.92
C THR A 77 7.83 -0.81 23.90
N GLY A 78 9.05 -0.91 23.39
CA GLY A 78 10.28 -1.06 24.15
C GLY A 78 11.17 0.18 24.10
N GLU A 79 12.46 -0.06 23.92
CA GLU A 79 13.52 0.95 23.86
C GLU A 79 13.22 2.03 22.80
N ILE A 80 13.60 3.27 23.13
CA ILE A 80 13.49 4.42 22.23
C ILE A 80 14.89 4.98 22.00
N LYS A 81 15.25 5.13 20.72
CA LYS A 81 16.48 5.79 20.30
C LYS A 81 16.10 7.04 19.54
N ILE A 82 16.69 8.18 19.91
CA ILE A 82 16.47 9.46 19.22
C ILE A 82 17.81 9.88 18.63
N ASP A 83 17.80 10.15 17.33
CA ASP A 83 18.92 10.68 16.57
C ASP A 83 18.47 11.88 15.75
N GLY A 84 18.71 13.08 16.30
CA GLY A 84 18.30 14.35 15.71
C GLY A 84 16.79 14.43 15.46
N THR A 85 16.39 14.40 14.19
CA THR A 85 14.99 14.49 13.75
C THR A 85 14.32 13.14 13.57
N THR A 86 14.99 12.05 13.93
CA THR A 86 14.47 10.68 13.79
C THR A 86 14.40 10.02 15.15
N ALA A 87 13.32 9.29 15.42
CA ALA A 87 13.21 8.42 16.57
C ALA A 87 12.86 7.00 16.13
N GLU A 88 13.46 6.02 16.78
CA GLU A 88 13.16 4.61 16.60
C GLU A 88 12.58 4.06 17.90
N VAL A 89 11.38 3.50 17.81
CA VAL A 89 10.72 2.83 18.94
C VAL A 89 10.66 1.34 18.64
N ALA A 90 11.33 0.54 19.47
CA ALA A 90 11.16 -0.91 19.45
C ALA A 90 9.68 -1.24 19.66
N THR A 91 9.07 -1.99 18.74
CA THR A 91 7.67 -2.40 18.86
C THR A 91 7.58 -3.89 18.62
N LEU A 92 6.85 -4.60 19.48
CA LEU A 92 6.57 -6.02 19.33
C LEU A 92 5.09 -6.17 19.07
N LEU A 93 4.73 -6.60 17.87
CA LEU A 93 3.35 -6.91 17.51
C LEU A 93 3.09 -8.38 17.78
N TYR A 94 1.91 -8.70 18.28
CA TYR A 94 1.54 -10.09 18.55
C TYR A 94 0.35 -10.48 17.68
N GLY A 95 0.60 -11.36 16.73
CA GLY A 95 -0.39 -11.90 15.82
C GLY A 95 -0.67 -13.39 16.03
N GLY A 96 -1.35 -14.01 15.07
CA GLY A 96 -1.80 -15.39 15.16
C GLY A 96 -3.15 -15.55 15.85
N GLU A 97 -3.79 -16.72 15.67
CA GLU A 97 -5.11 -16.98 16.26
C GLU A 97 -5.10 -16.86 17.79
N LYS A 98 -3.98 -17.20 18.43
CA LYS A 98 -3.80 -17.17 19.89
C LYS A 98 -2.90 -16.05 20.40
N GLY A 99 -2.37 -15.18 19.53
CA GLY A 99 -1.42 -14.14 19.94
C GLY A 99 -0.01 -14.68 20.22
N ASP A 100 0.31 -15.84 19.65
CA ASP A 100 1.52 -16.63 19.83
C ASP A 100 2.63 -16.30 18.82
N MET A 101 2.32 -15.51 17.78
CA MET A 101 3.30 -15.04 16.81
C MET A 101 3.80 -13.65 17.20
N GLU A 102 5.09 -13.54 17.49
CA GLU A 102 5.74 -12.25 17.78
C GLU A 102 6.38 -11.69 16.50
N ILE A 103 6.03 -10.45 16.15
CA ILE A 103 6.53 -9.75 14.97
C ILE A 103 7.30 -8.51 15.48
N PRO A 104 8.63 -8.57 15.54
CA PRO A 104 9.45 -7.44 15.94
C PRO A 104 9.45 -6.38 14.84
N VAL A 105 9.26 -5.13 15.25
CA VAL A 105 9.15 -3.95 14.38
C VAL A 105 9.98 -2.81 14.98
N ARG A 106 10.61 -2.00 14.13
CA ARG A 106 11.10 -0.67 14.51
C ARG A 106 10.13 0.38 13.98
N THR A 107 9.36 0.98 14.87
CA THR A 107 8.53 2.12 14.49
C THR A 107 9.43 3.34 14.33
N ILE A 108 9.51 3.85 13.11
CA ILE A 108 10.35 4.99 12.76
C ILE A 108 9.48 6.25 12.76
N LEU A 109 9.88 7.25 13.53
CA LEU A 109 9.24 8.55 13.60
C LEU A 109 10.17 9.62 13.06
N ILE A 110 9.59 10.60 12.38
CA ILE A 110 10.27 11.78 11.86
C ILE A 110 9.63 13.00 12.50
N ARG A 111 10.48 13.92 12.98
CA ARG A 111 10.04 15.17 13.57
C ARG A 111 9.77 16.20 12.47
N ASN A 112 8.54 16.69 12.41
CA ASN A 112 8.12 17.73 11.46
C ASN A 112 7.41 18.85 12.23
N LYS A 113 7.88 20.11 12.08
CA LYS A 113 7.29 21.32 12.68
C LYS A 113 6.85 21.11 14.15
N ASP A 114 7.74 20.50 14.94
CA ASP A 114 7.59 20.20 16.37
C ASP A 114 6.66 19.03 16.77
N ALA A 115 6.20 18.21 15.83
CA ALA A 115 5.50 16.98 16.13
C ALA A 115 6.25 15.75 15.60
N TRP A 116 6.22 14.66 16.37
CA TRP A 116 6.63 13.34 15.87
C TRP A 116 5.53 12.78 14.97
N GLN A 117 5.92 12.23 13.83
CA GLN A 117 5.02 11.56 12.90
C GLN A 117 5.63 10.23 12.47
N VAL A 118 4.82 9.19 12.34
CA VAL A 118 5.27 7.87 11.91
C VAL A 118 5.60 7.88 10.42
N ASP A 119 6.79 7.42 10.07
CA ASP A 119 7.18 7.08 8.71
C ASP A 119 6.78 5.63 8.45
N VAL A 120 5.60 5.43 7.87
CA VAL A 120 5.02 4.09 7.64
C VAL A 120 5.88 3.28 6.69
N GLN A 121 6.48 3.93 5.70
CA GLN A 121 7.31 3.27 4.71
C GLN A 121 8.57 2.68 5.38
N LYS A 122 9.29 3.48 6.17
CA LYS A 122 10.47 2.98 6.91
C LYS A 122 10.09 1.98 8.00
N THR A 123 8.95 2.21 8.67
CA THR A 123 8.42 1.29 9.68
C THR A 123 8.13 -0.07 9.07
N LEU A 124 7.44 -0.15 7.93
CA LEU A 124 7.23 -1.39 7.18
C LEU A 124 8.54 -2.02 6.71
N GLY A 125 9.49 -1.21 6.22
CA GLY A 125 10.82 -1.68 5.84
C GLY A 125 11.59 -2.34 6.98
N SER A 126 11.32 -1.96 8.23
CA SER A 126 11.90 -2.60 9.41
C SER A 126 11.30 -3.97 9.76
N MET A 127 10.11 -4.28 9.24
CA MET A 127 9.39 -5.54 9.52
C MET A 127 9.92 -6.73 8.71
N VAL A 128 10.93 -6.51 7.85
CA VAL A 128 11.35 -7.43 6.78
C VAL A 128 12.24 -8.60 7.26
N SER A 129 12.56 -8.73 8.55
CA SER A 129 13.56 -9.72 8.99
C SER A 129 13.00 -10.99 9.67
N GLY A 130 11.68 -11.14 9.84
CA GLY A 130 11.16 -12.30 10.61
C GLY A 130 9.73 -12.77 10.35
N ALA A 131 8.89 -12.02 9.61
CA ALA A 131 7.49 -12.38 9.37
C ALA A 131 7.10 -12.42 7.87
N MET A 132 8.08 -12.26 6.97
CA MET A 132 7.84 -12.21 5.52
C MET A 132 7.81 -13.56 4.80
N ASP A 133 8.00 -14.71 5.47
CA ASP A 133 7.91 -16.02 4.78
C ASP A 133 6.54 -16.19 4.09
N ALA A 134 5.45 -15.73 4.70
CA ALA A 134 4.11 -15.83 4.10
C ALA A 134 3.85 -14.88 2.91
N VAL A 135 4.53 -13.72 2.86
CA VAL A 135 4.35 -12.73 1.77
C VAL A 135 5.33 -13.00 0.62
N VAL A 136 6.53 -13.49 0.92
CA VAL A 136 7.49 -13.95 -0.10
C VAL A 136 6.94 -15.16 -0.83
N ASP A 137 6.35 -16.14 -0.14
CA ASP A 137 5.71 -17.28 -0.80
C ASP A 137 4.57 -16.85 -1.73
N GLN A 138 3.76 -15.87 -1.32
CA GLN A 138 2.65 -15.37 -2.12
C GLN A 138 3.11 -14.54 -3.33
N LEU A 139 4.21 -13.80 -3.18
CA LEU A 139 4.86 -13.09 -4.29
C LEU A 139 5.56 -14.05 -5.26
N ASN A 140 6.17 -15.14 -4.76
CA ASN A 140 6.83 -16.13 -5.59
C ASN A 140 5.81 -16.91 -6.44
N ILE A 141 4.68 -17.29 -5.82
CA ILE A 141 3.55 -17.93 -6.54
C ILE A 141 2.93 -16.96 -7.55
N PHE A 142 2.75 -15.68 -7.22
CA PHE A 142 2.21 -14.69 -8.15
C PHE A 142 3.17 -14.39 -9.31
N MET A 143 4.47 -14.34 -9.05
CA MET A 143 5.50 -14.14 -10.08
C MET A 143 5.60 -15.36 -11.00
N GLU A 144 5.64 -16.58 -10.46
CA GLU A 144 5.67 -17.79 -11.27
C GLU A 144 4.41 -17.95 -12.13
N ASN A 145 3.23 -17.66 -11.58
CA ASN A 145 1.98 -17.75 -12.34
C ASN A 145 1.85 -16.60 -13.35
N GLY A 146 2.23 -15.37 -12.98
CA GLY A 146 2.21 -14.23 -13.89
C GLY A 146 3.17 -14.38 -15.07
N LEU A 147 4.37 -14.94 -14.85
CA LEU A 147 5.32 -15.24 -15.93
C LEU A 147 4.81 -16.35 -16.84
N LYS A 148 4.18 -17.40 -16.28
CA LYS A 148 3.57 -18.48 -17.08
C LYS A 148 2.39 -17.99 -17.92
N ASP A 149 1.53 -17.13 -17.37
CA ASP A 149 0.39 -16.57 -18.10
C ASP A 149 0.83 -15.58 -19.17
N LEU A 150 1.89 -14.80 -18.92
CA LEU A 150 2.49 -13.92 -19.92
C LEU A 150 3.11 -14.73 -21.07
N ASP A 151 3.90 -15.77 -20.77
CA ASP A 151 4.49 -16.66 -21.78
C ASP A 151 3.41 -17.34 -22.63
N ARG A 152 2.32 -17.78 -21.99
CA ARG A 152 1.21 -18.41 -22.68
C ARG A 152 0.48 -17.43 -23.60
N ALA A 153 0.18 -16.22 -23.12
CA ALA A 153 -0.45 -15.18 -23.93
C ALA A 153 0.43 -14.72 -25.09
N LEU A 154 1.75 -14.66 -24.88
CA LEU A 154 2.71 -14.32 -25.93
C LEU A 154 2.80 -15.43 -26.97
N ALA A 155 2.86 -16.69 -26.54
CA ALA A 155 2.89 -17.85 -27.42
C ALA A 155 1.61 -17.95 -28.27
N ASP A 156 0.44 -17.76 -27.65
CA ASP A 156 -0.85 -17.78 -28.33
C ASP A 156 -0.95 -16.64 -29.36
N SER A 157 -0.53 -15.42 -28.99
CA SER A 157 -0.51 -14.27 -29.91
C SER A 157 0.42 -14.48 -31.10
N VAL A 158 1.62 -15.04 -30.90
CA VAL A 158 2.56 -15.36 -31.98
C VAL A 158 2.00 -16.43 -32.91
N ASN A 159 1.31 -17.43 -32.36
CA ASN A 159 0.72 -18.50 -33.16
C ASN A 159 -0.46 -17.99 -34.00
N GLU A 160 -1.29 -17.12 -33.44
CA GLU A 160 -2.42 -16.48 -34.13
C GLU A 160 -1.94 -15.52 -35.23
N LEU A 161 -0.88 -14.76 -34.98
CA LEU A 161 -0.18 -13.93 -35.98
C LEU A 161 0.36 -14.79 -37.13
N ASN A 162 1.00 -15.91 -36.83
CA ASN A 162 1.55 -16.81 -37.85
C ASN A 162 0.45 -17.46 -38.71
N GLN A 163 -0.66 -17.88 -38.10
CA GLN A 163 -1.82 -18.39 -38.82
C GLN A 163 -2.45 -17.32 -39.73
N SER A 164 -2.62 -16.11 -39.21
CA SER A 164 -3.20 -14.98 -39.97
C SER A 164 -2.31 -14.59 -41.16
N LEU A 165 -0.98 -14.56 -40.96
CA LEU A 165 -0.02 -14.31 -42.03
C LEU A 165 -0.06 -15.40 -43.10
N LYS A 166 -0.11 -16.67 -42.69
CA LYS A 166 -0.19 -17.81 -43.62
C LYS A 166 -1.47 -17.78 -44.44
N GLN A 167 -2.61 -17.51 -43.80
CA GLN A 167 -3.89 -17.31 -44.49
C GLN A 167 -3.85 -16.13 -45.46
N GLY A 168 -3.27 -14.99 -45.06
CA GLY A 168 -3.13 -13.81 -45.92
C GLY A 168 -2.27 -14.09 -47.16
N VAL A 169 -1.17 -14.82 -47.01
CA VAL A 169 -0.29 -15.23 -48.12
C VAL A 169 -0.97 -16.24 -49.05
N ASP A 170 -1.67 -17.22 -48.49
CA ASP A 170 -2.40 -18.22 -49.28
C ASP A 170 -3.57 -17.59 -50.07
N GLN A 171 -4.28 -16.63 -49.45
CA GLN A 171 -5.34 -15.87 -50.10
C GLN A 171 -4.78 -15.00 -51.23
N LEU A 172 -3.67 -14.29 -50.99
CA LEU A 172 -3.02 -13.48 -52.02
C LEU A 172 -2.50 -14.32 -53.19
N LYS A 173 -1.94 -15.50 -52.91
CA LYS A 173 -1.51 -16.45 -53.93
C LYS A 173 -2.69 -16.94 -54.77
N LYS A 174 -3.86 -17.13 -54.14
CA LYS A 174 -5.09 -17.54 -54.82
C LYS A 174 -5.64 -16.42 -55.71
N ASP A 175 -5.66 -15.19 -55.22
CA ASP A 175 -6.11 -14.03 -55.98
C ASP A 175 -5.18 -13.73 -57.16
N LEU A 176 -3.86 -13.89 -56.99
CA LEU A 176 -2.87 -13.74 -58.07
C LEU A 176 -2.87 -14.90 -59.08
N ALA A 177 -3.29 -16.10 -58.68
CA ALA A 177 -3.45 -17.25 -59.57
C ALA A 177 -4.75 -17.21 -60.38
N THR A 178 -5.67 -16.30 -60.04
CA THR A 178 -6.92 -16.11 -60.77
C THR A 178 -6.69 -15.06 -61.86
N PRO A 179 -6.85 -15.37 -63.17
CA PRO A 179 -6.62 -14.41 -64.23
C PRO A 179 -7.61 -13.24 -64.12
N PRO A 180 -7.25 -12.01 -64.53
CA PRO A 180 -8.19 -10.90 -64.55
C PRO A 180 -9.26 -11.20 -65.61
N THR A 181 -10.49 -11.46 -65.16
CA THR A 181 -11.65 -11.52 -66.05
C THR A 181 -11.81 -10.14 -66.69
N ALA A 182 -11.66 -10.08 -68.01
CA ALA A 182 -11.75 -8.85 -68.79
C ALA A 182 -13.08 -8.10 -68.55
N PRO A 183 -13.11 -6.77 -68.66
CA PRO A 183 -14.33 -5.98 -68.47
C PRO A 183 -15.36 -6.35 -69.52
N LEU A 184 -16.56 -6.77 -69.09
CA LEU A 184 -17.70 -6.87 -69.99
C LEU A 184 -18.05 -5.45 -70.48
N ALA A 185 -17.90 -5.25 -71.79
CA ALA A 185 -18.32 -4.05 -72.49
C ALA A 185 -19.79 -3.71 -72.18
N PRO A 186 -20.17 -2.42 -72.17
CA PRO A 186 -21.55 -2.02 -71.89
C PRO A 186 -22.47 -2.58 -72.97
N ALA A 187 -23.45 -3.39 -72.56
CA ALA A 187 -24.46 -3.92 -73.45
C ALA A 187 -25.28 -2.78 -74.06
N SER A 188 -25.20 -2.65 -75.37
CA SER A 188 -26.00 -1.77 -76.23
C SER A 188 -27.50 -2.01 -76.02
N PRO A 189 -28.35 -0.98 -76.18
CA PRO A 189 -29.79 -1.08 -75.92
C PRO A 189 -30.51 -1.88 -77.02
N PRO A 190 -31.58 -2.63 -76.69
CA PRO A 190 -32.36 -3.35 -77.69
C PRO A 190 -33.27 -2.41 -78.52
N PRO A 191 -33.49 -2.69 -79.82
CA PRO A 191 -34.40 -1.90 -80.65
C PRO A 191 -35.87 -2.36 -80.55
N SER A 192 -36.73 -1.37 -80.35
CA SER A 192 -38.02 -1.09 -81.03
C SER A 192 -39.14 -2.14 -81.14
N SER A 193 -40.36 -1.60 -80.93
CA SER A 193 -41.71 -1.98 -81.44
C SER A 193 -42.57 -2.76 -80.42
N GLY A 194 -43.78 -2.38 -80.04
CA GLY A 194 -44.68 -1.30 -80.47
C GLY A 194 -46.14 -1.70 -80.16
N SER A 195 -46.94 -0.74 -79.67
CA SER A 195 -48.43 -0.68 -79.64
C SER A 195 -49.15 -1.73 -78.77
N VAL A 196 -50.28 -1.51 -78.09
CA VAL A 196 -51.50 -0.69 -78.21
C VAL A 196 -52.02 -0.57 -76.74
N ILE A 197 -52.54 0.54 -76.20
CA ILE A 197 -53.87 1.18 -76.36
C ILE A 197 -53.77 2.57 -75.75
#